data_AF-A0A1C5IY40-F1
#
_entry.id   AF-A0A1C5IY40-F1
#
_cell.length_a   1.000
_cell.length_b   1.000
_cell.length_c   1.000
_cell.angle_alpha   90.00
_cell.angle_beta   90.00
_cell.angle_gamma   90.00
#
_symmetry.space_group_name_H-M   'P 1'
#
loop_
_entity.id
_entity.type
_entity.pdbx_description
1 polymer ?
#
loop_
_entity_poly.entity_id
_entity_poly.type
_entity_poly.pdbx_seq_one_letter_code
_entity_poly.pdbx_strand_id
1 'polypeptide(L)'
;MGWFNRRSRPDGTIPTKLDREGDRDDLAALADFVSSRQGVEFYLEPETTATDTTVVAIAHDGEWIRRRTGSPGAAAKLAHRHAVPLYEAARTGYPERMRAWNRAHPERRAR
;
A
#
# COMPACT_ATOMS: atom_id res chain seq x y z
N MET A 1 25.95 -22.01 -30.70
CA MET A 1 24.48 -22.11 -30.68
C MET A 1 23.96 -21.43 -29.43
N GLY A 2 22.99 -20.51 -29.57
CA GLY A 2 22.29 -19.83 -28.48
C GLY A 2 21.56 -20.80 -27.54
N TRP A 3 20.91 -20.40 -26.46
CA TRP A 3 20.09 -19.22 -26.25
C TRP A 3 19.68 -19.19 -24.76
N PHE A 4 19.04 -18.08 -24.36
CA PHE A 4 18.11 -17.94 -23.23
C PHE A 4 18.65 -17.33 -21.93
N ASN A 5 18.80 -16.01 -22.03
CA ASN A 5 18.42 -15.02 -21.02
C ASN A 5 17.15 -15.44 -20.24
N ARG A 6 17.24 -15.59 -18.92
CA ARG A 6 16.07 -15.68 -18.04
C ARG A 6 16.10 -14.53 -17.05
N ARG A 7 15.40 -13.47 -17.47
CA ARG A 7 14.97 -12.29 -16.72
C ARG A 7 14.55 -12.69 -15.28
N SER A 8 15.27 -12.19 -14.28
CA SER A 8 14.85 -12.25 -12.89
C SER A 8 13.49 -11.55 -12.77
N ARG A 9 12.46 -12.34 -12.47
CA ARG A 9 11.18 -11.85 -11.96
C ARG A 9 11.41 -11.51 -10.49
N PRO A 10 11.05 -10.32 -9.99
CA PRO A 10 11.03 -10.12 -8.55
C PRO A 10 9.94 -11.05 -7.98
N ASP A 11 10.41 -11.97 -7.16
CA ASP A 11 9.66 -12.98 -6.43
C ASP A 11 8.56 -12.33 -5.58
N GLY A 12 7.34 -12.84 -5.76
CA GLY A 12 6.13 -12.45 -5.03
C GLY A 12 6.10 -13.01 -3.62
N THR A 13 6.99 -12.53 -2.75
CA THR A 13 6.90 -12.79 -1.31
C THR A 13 6.78 -11.47 -0.57
N ILE A 14 5.55 -10.93 -0.51
CA ILE A 14 5.21 -9.93 0.52
C ILE A 14 4.88 -10.72 1.78
N PRO A 15 5.72 -10.68 2.84
CA PRO A 15 5.43 -11.39 4.07
C PRO A 15 4.14 -10.86 4.69
N THR A 16 3.17 -11.76 4.85
CA THR A 16 1.92 -11.56 5.59
C THR A 16 2.28 -11.48 7.08
N LYS A 17 2.70 -10.30 7.55
CA LYS A 17 2.83 -9.98 8.99
C LYS A 17 1.50 -9.39 9.46
N LEU A 18 0.56 -10.24 9.86
CA LEU A 18 -0.65 -9.80 10.57
C LEU A 18 -0.41 -9.61 12.09
N ASP A 19 0.77 -9.99 12.61
CA ASP A 19 1.07 -9.98 14.05
C ASP A 19 2.49 -9.46 14.34
N ARG A 20 2.79 -8.20 14.03
CA ARG A 20 3.98 -7.55 14.60
C ARG A 20 3.67 -6.11 14.95
N GLU A 21 4.11 -5.71 16.14
CA GLU A 21 4.07 -4.37 16.72
C GLU A 21 4.44 -3.33 15.66
N GLY A 22 3.40 -2.68 15.14
CA GLY A 22 3.43 -1.98 13.87
C GLY A 22 3.37 -0.49 14.07
N ASP A 23 4.51 0.16 13.82
CA ASP A 23 4.51 1.58 13.48
C ASP A 23 5.74 1.93 12.62
N ARG A 24 6.95 1.54 13.03
CA ARG A 24 8.17 1.89 12.27
C ARG A 24 8.37 1.07 11.00
N ASP A 25 8.20 -0.25 11.08
CA ASP A 25 8.32 -1.15 9.92
C ASP A 25 7.23 -0.84 8.87
N ASP A 26 6.02 -0.50 9.33
CA ASP A 26 4.89 -0.17 8.48
C ASP A 26 5.08 1.15 7.73
N LEU A 27 5.54 2.20 8.42
CA LEU A 27 5.89 3.48 7.79
C LEU A 27 7.04 3.32 6.81
N ALA A 28 8.04 2.48 7.13
CA ALA A 28 9.13 2.17 6.21
C ALA A 28 8.63 1.43 4.96
N ALA A 29 7.71 0.48 5.11
CA ALA A 29 7.11 -0.22 3.98
C ALA A 29 6.28 0.72 3.09
N LEU A 30 5.55 1.68 3.68
CA LEU A 30 4.84 2.71 2.92
C LEU A 30 5.82 3.62 2.16
N ALA A 31 6.90 4.06 2.81
CA ALA A 31 7.93 4.87 2.17
C ALA A 31 8.60 4.12 1.00
N ASP A 32 8.97 2.86 1.21
CA ASP A 32 9.57 2.01 0.17
C ASP A 32 8.62 1.80 -1.02
N PHE A 33 7.32 1.62 -0.75
CA PHE A 33 6.31 1.52 -1.79
C PHE A 33 6.19 2.80 -2.62
N VAL A 34 6.20 3.97 -1.97
CA VAL A 34 6.19 5.26 -2.69
C VAL A 34 7.47 5.47 -3.49
N SER A 35 8.63 5.03 -2.97
CA SER A 35 9.89 5.16 -3.70
C SER A 35 10.01 4.20 -4.89
N SER A 36 9.33 3.06 -4.85
CA SER A 36 9.40 2.02 -5.89
C SER A 36 8.30 2.14 -6.95
N ARG A 37 7.17 2.80 -6.67
CA ARG A 37 6.04 2.99 -7.60
C ARG A 37 5.84 4.46 -7.93
N GLN A 38 5.27 4.73 -9.12
CA GLN A 38 4.91 6.08 -9.55
C GLN A 38 3.41 6.34 -9.38
N GLY A 39 3.06 7.62 -9.16
CA GLY A 39 1.66 8.04 -9.02
C GLY A 39 0.94 7.37 -7.85
N VAL A 40 1.65 7.21 -6.73
CA VAL A 40 1.07 6.63 -5.51
C VAL A 40 0.15 7.64 -4.85
N GLU A 41 -1.03 7.19 -4.44
CA GLU A 41 -2.02 7.94 -3.67
C GLU A 41 -2.25 7.22 -2.35
N PHE A 42 -2.32 7.98 -1.25
CA PHE A 42 -2.61 7.44 0.07
C PHE A 42 -4.09 7.63 0.40
N TYR A 43 -4.70 6.56 0.88
CA TYR A 43 -6.06 6.56 1.38
C TYR A 43 -6.02 6.24 2.87
N LEU A 44 -6.27 7.25 3.68
CA LEU A 44 -6.41 7.15 5.11
C LEU A 44 -7.74 6.47 5.45
N GLU A 45 -7.65 5.43 6.24
CA GLU A 45 -8.77 4.87 6.98
C GLU A 45 -8.67 5.41 8.41
N PRO A 46 -9.58 6.30 8.82
CA PRO A 46 -9.54 6.88 10.15
C PRO A 46 -9.68 5.79 11.22
N GLU A 47 -9.11 6.04 12.40
CA GLU A 47 -9.34 5.15 13.53
C GLU A 47 -10.84 5.00 13.79
N THR A 48 -11.24 3.76 14.06
CA THR A 48 -12.56 3.46 14.58
C THR A 48 -12.40 2.91 15.98
N THR A 49 -13.50 2.80 16.72
CA THR A 49 -13.52 2.20 18.06
C THR A 49 -12.94 0.78 18.10
N ALA A 50 -12.83 0.11 16.94
CA ALA A 50 -12.33 -1.26 16.81
C ALA A 50 -11.00 -1.38 16.04
N THR A 51 -10.44 -0.31 15.44
CA THR A 51 -9.26 -0.43 14.58
C THR A 51 -8.43 0.85 14.58
N ASP A 52 -7.12 0.68 14.72
CA ASP A 52 -6.14 1.78 14.65
C ASP A 52 -6.13 2.45 13.27
N THR A 53 -5.60 3.67 13.21
CA THR A 53 -5.46 4.40 11.93
C THR A 53 -4.59 3.60 10.96
N THR A 54 -5.14 3.36 9.76
CA THR A 54 -4.46 2.63 8.68
C THR A 54 -4.39 3.47 7.42
N VAL A 55 -3.39 3.20 6.60
CA VAL A 55 -3.23 3.83 5.29
C VAL A 55 -3.14 2.74 4.22
N VAL A 56 -3.91 2.93 3.16
CA VAL A 56 -3.81 2.17 1.93
C VAL A 56 -3.07 3.01 0.90
N ALA A 57 -1.86 2.59 0.53
CA ALA A 57 -1.11 3.20 -0.56
C ALA A 57 -1.47 2.50 -1.87
N ILE A 58 -1.90 3.27 -2.87
CA ILE A 58 -2.36 2.75 -4.17
C ILE A 58 -1.56 3.41 -5.28
N ALA A 59 -0.81 2.61 -6.02
CA ALA A 59 -0.03 3.05 -7.17
C ALA A 59 -0.92 3.34 -8.39
N HIS A 60 -0.32 3.94 -9.42
CA HIS A 60 -0.99 4.28 -10.67
C HIS A 60 -1.51 3.04 -11.43
N ASP A 61 -0.82 1.91 -11.35
CA ASP A 61 -1.22 0.63 -11.97
C ASP A 61 -2.36 -0.08 -11.21
N GLY A 62 -2.72 0.41 -10.02
CA GLY A 62 -3.70 -0.19 -9.14
C GLY A 62 -3.11 -1.17 -8.13
N GLU A 63 -1.80 -1.43 -8.14
CA GLU A 63 -1.14 -2.15 -7.07
C GLU A 63 -1.31 -1.37 -5.76
N TRP A 64 -1.57 -2.07 -4.66
CA TRP A 64 -1.74 -1.43 -3.37
C TRP A 64 -1.15 -2.25 -2.23
N ILE A 65 -0.82 -1.54 -1.15
CA ILE A 65 -0.46 -2.09 0.15
C ILE A 65 -1.26 -1.39 1.25
N ARG A 66 -1.56 -2.12 2.33
CA ARG A 66 -2.23 -1.58 3.53
C ARG A 66 -1.32 -1.76 4.74
N ARG A 67 -1.12 -0.67 5.49
CA ARG A 67 -0.21 -0.62 6.64
C ARG A 67 -0.82 0.23 7.75
N ARG A 68 -0.50 -0.10 9.00
CA ARG A 68 -0.91 0.71 10.17
C ARG A 68 0.04 1.89 10.31
N THR A 69 -0.50 3.06 10.62
CA THR A 69 0.31 4.27 10.86
C THR A 69 0.20 4.77 12.31
N GLY A 70 -0.61 4.10 13.13
CA GLY A 70 -0.83 4.41 14.54
C GLY A 70 -1.67 5.67 14.77
N SER A 71 -1.49 6.71 13.96
CA SER A 71 -2.25 7.96 14.05
C SER A 71 -2.47 8.63 12.68
N PRO A 72 -3.51 9.47 12.55
CA PRO A 72 -3.74 10.27 11.34
C PRO A 72 -2.61 11.27 11.09
N GLY A 73 -2.00 11.80 12.17
CA GLY A 73 -0.88 12.74 12.08
C GLY A 73 0.37 12.12 11.47
N ALA A 74 0.69 10.87 11.81
CA ALA A 74 1.81 10.15 11.22
C ALA A 74 1.60 9.90 9.71
N ALA A 75 0.38 9.52 9.32
CA ALA A 75 0.01 9.37 7.91
C ALA A 75 0.14 10.68 7.13
N ALA A 76 -0.39 11.79 7.66
CA ALA A 76 -0.27 13.11 7.06
C ALA A 76 1.20 13.56 6.91
N LYS A 77 2.02 13.33 7.93
CA LYS A 77 3.46 13.64 7.89
C LYS A 77 4.19 12.82 6.83
N LEU A 78 3.85 11.54 6.68
CA LEU A 78 4.44 10.68 5.66
C LEU A 78 4.03 11.12 4.25
N ALA A 79 2.73 11.36 4.04
CA ALA A 79 2.21 11.85 2.76
C ALA A 79 2.90 13.16 2.36
N HIS A 80 3.02 14.11 3.29
CA HIS A 80 3.68 15.39 3.06
C HIS A 80 5.18 15.22 2.76
N ARG A 81 5.88 14.34 3.49
CA ARG A 81 7.31 14.06 3.26
C ARG A 81 7.58 13.54 1.85
N HIS A 82 6.70 12.71 1.32
CA HIS A 82 6.85 12.10 0.01
C HIS A 82 6.07 12.82 -1.10
N ALA A 83 5.47 13.99 -0.81
CA ALA A 83 4.62 14.75 -1.73
C ALA A 83 3.50 13.90 -2.37
N VAL A 84 2.92 12.99 -1.59
CA VAL A 84 1.86 12.08 -2.01
C VAL A 84 0.49 12.64 -1.62
N PRO A 85 -0.52 12.58 -2.50
CA PRO A 85 -1.89 12.94 -2.14
C PRO A 85 -2.43 12.03 -1.03
N LEU A 86 -3.05 12.63 -0.02
CA LEU A 86 -3.73 11.91 1.06
C LEU A 86 -5.23 12.16 0.99
N TYR A 87 -6.00 11.10 0.80
CA TYR A 87 -7.45 11.10 0.75
C TYR A 87 -8.02 10.32 1.94
N GLU A 88 -9.26 10.61 2.31
CA GLU A 88 -9.98 9.82 3.31
C GLU A 88 -10.85 8.79 2.59
N ALA A 89 -10.56 7.50 2.79
CA ALA A 89 -11.25 6.41 2.10
C ALA A 89 -12.76 6.42 2.33
N ALA A 90 -13.19 6.84 3.52
CA ALA A 90 -14.61 6.98 3.87
C ALA A 90 -15.34 8.04 3.04
N ARG A 91 -14.65 9.08 2.55
CA ARG A 91 -15.24 10.16 1.76
C ARG A 91 -15.10 9.95 0.26
N THR A 92 -13.91 9.58 -0.19
CA THR A 92 -13.63 9.43 -1.63
C THR A 92 -13.97 8.05 -2.15
N GLY A 93 -13.98 7.04 -1.28
CA GLY A 93 -13.96 5.64 -1.69
C GLY A 93 -12.63 5.23 -2.32
N TYR A 94 -12.55 3.95 -2.69
CA TYR A 94 -11.39 3.37 -3.37
C TYR A 94 -11.47 3.56 -4.90
N PRO A 95 -10.34 3.90 -5.56
CA PRO A 95 -10.30 4.19 -6.98
C PRO A 95 -10.56 2.94 -7.83
N GLU A 96 -11.09 3.13 -9.04
CA GLU A 96 -11.46 2.02 -9.93
C GLU A 96 -10.26 1.11 -10.28
N ARG A 97 -9.06 1.69 -10.43
CA ARG A 97 -7.83 0.94 -10.73
C ARG A 97 -7.48 -0.09 -9.65
N MET A 98 -7.72 0.20 -8.37
CA MET A 98 -7.54 -0.77 -7.28
C MET A 98 -8.54 -1.93 -7.41
N ARG A 99 -9.78 -1.63 -7.82
CA ARG A 99 -10.79 -2.66 -8.08
C ARG A 99 -10.42 -3.52 -9.29
N ALA A 100 -9.90 -2.91 -10.36
CA ALA A 100 -9.39 -3.63 -11.53
C ALA A 100 -8.22 -4.54 -11.16
N TRP A 101 -7.27 -4.05 -10.35
CA TRP A 101 -6.16 -4.84 -9.83
C TRP A 101 -6.62 -6.04 -9.02
N ASN A 102 -7.61 -5.86 -8.12
CA ASN A 102 -8.19 -6.93 -7.32
C ASN A 102 -8.93 -7.99 -8.16
N ARG A 103 -9.49 -7.62 -9.32
CA ARG A 103 -10.08 -8.57 -10.27
C ARG A 103 -9.02 -9.36 -11.03
N ALA A 104 -7.89 -8.72 -11.34
CA ALA A 104 -6.78 -9.34 -12.04
C ALA A 104 -5.93 -10.26 -11.13
N HIS A 105 -5.91 -9.98 -9.82
CA HIS A 105 -5.12 -10.72 -8.82
C HIS A 105 -6.01 -11.27 -7.69
N PRO A 106 -6.98 -12.15 -7.99
CA PRO A 106 -7.90 -12.70 -7.01
C PRO A 106 -7.17 -13.50 -5.90
N GLU A 107 -6.02 -14.08 -6.20
CA GLU A 107 -5.18 -14.82 -5.25
C GLU A 107 -4.66 -13.95 -4.10
N ARG A 108 -4.47 -12.64 -4.32
CA ARG A 108 -4.08 -11.68 -3.28
C ARG A 108 -5.24 -11.28 -2.36
N ARG A 109 -6.48 -11.59 -2.74
CA ARG A 109 -7.69 -11.24 -1.97
C ARG A 109 -8.05 -12.28 -0.91
N ALA A 110 -7.55 -13.50 -1.06
CA ALA A 110 -7.87 -14.66 -0.22
C ALA A 110 -6.79 -15.00 0.83
N ARG A 111 -5.88 -14.06 1.14
CA ARG A 111 -4.76 -14.31 2.05
C ARG A 111 -4.70 -13.31 3.20
#